data_AF-A0A6V7LUH3-F1
#
_entry.id   AF-A0A6V7LUH3-F1
#
_cell.length_a   1.000
_cell.length_b   1.000
_cell.length_c   1.000
_cell.angle_alpha   90.00
_cell.angle_beta   90.00
_cell.angle_gamma   90.00
#
_symmetry.space_group_name_H-M   'P 1'
#
loop_
_entity.id
_entity.type
_entity.pdbx_description
1 polymer ?
#
loop_
_entity_poly.entity_id
_entity_poly.type
_entity_poly.pdbx_seq_one_letter_code
_entity_poly.pdbx_strand_id
1 'polypeptide(L)'
;MSLMSIIKDVEYAFPILNGKIHTDCTDDEYLKMAEKIKQINRCESVKGLVLEAGIMPYARQKLAPAFWSKFIATTSAEDGFRQFKTAVDNLYSTSLDFLPMLKRLEYLSPNDTSENVLAEFKLIVRATLLSQLPLAHDIIIEQFYKIALNVFCNTDPSN
;
A
#
# COMPACT_ATOMS: atom_id res chain seq x y z
N MET A 1 -7.13 -30.20 14.45
CA MET A 1 -6.35 -28.94 14.39
C MET A 1 -7.16 -27.88 15.11
N SER A 2 -6.61 -27.16 16.09
CA SER A 2 -7.35 -26.10 16.79
C SER A 2 -7.39 -24.83 15.93
N LEU A 3 -8.53 -24.12 15.90
CA LEU A 3 -8.70 -22.84 15.19
C LEU A 3 -7.62 -21.82 15.57
N MET A 4 -7.18 -21.82 16.85
CA MET A 4 -6.11 -20.94 17.32
C MET A 4 -4.74 -21.23 16.69
N SER A 5 -4.48 -22.47 16.24
CA SER A 5 -3.24 -22.81 15.54
C SER A 5 -3.22 -22.19 14.15
N ILE A 6 -4.36 -22.18 13.46
CA ILE A 6 -4.47 -21.62 12.10
C ILE A 6 -4.32 -20.10 12.14
N ILE A 7 -4.91 -19.44 13.14
CA ILE A 7 -4.77 -17.98 13.31
C ILE A 7 -3.30 -17.59 13.47
N LYS A 8 -2.55 -18.31 14.33
CA LYS A 8 -1.12 -18.06 14.51
C LYS A 8 -0.31 -18.29 13.24
N ASP A 9 -0.62 -19.35 12.48
CA ASP A 9 0.02 -19.62 11.20
C ASP A 9 -0.25 -18.48 10.19
N VAL A 10 -1.47 -17.94 10.17
CA VAL A 10 -1.86 -16.79 9.34
C VAL A 10 -1.14 -15.52 9.77
N GLU A 11 -1.10 -15.20 11.06
CA GLU A 11 -0.39 -14.03 11.60
C GLU A 11 1.12 -14.07 11.33
N TYR A 12 1.72 -15.26 11.36
CA TYR A 12 3.13 -15.47 11.03
C TYR A 12 3.41 -15.22 9.53
N ALA A 13 2.55 -15.74 8.66
CA ALA A 13 2.66 -15.56 7.22
C ALA A 13 2.29 -14.15 6.74
N PHE A 14 1.37 -13.49 7.43
CA PHE A 14 0.85 -12.15 7.14
C PHE A 14 1.00 -11.23 8.36
N PRO A 15 2.24 -10.78 8.65
CA PRO A 15 2.54 -10.00 9.86
C PRO A 15 1.90 -8.61 9.85
N ILE A 16 1.25 -8.21 8.75
CA ILE A 16 0.50 -6.96 8.64
C ILE A 16 -0.69 -6.92 9.60
N LEU A 17 -1.21 -8.08 9.98
CA LEU A 17 -2.23 -8.22 11.04
C LEU A 17 -1.71 -7.73 12.40
N ASN A 18 -0.38 -7.66 12.55
CA ASN A 18 0.33 -7.12 13.70
C ASN A 18 1.05 -5.80 13.38
N GLY A 19 0.68 -5.13 12.28
CA GLY A 19 1.22 -3.84 11.88
C GLY A 19 2.64 -3.85 11.28
N LYS A 20 3.16 -5.02 10.86
CA LYS A 20 4.47 -5.14 10.21
C LYS A 20 4.33 -5.60 8.75
N ILE A 21 5.13 -5.07 7.84
CA ILE A 21 5.07 -5.46 6.42
C ILE A 21 5.92 -6.72 6.16
N HIS A 22 7.13 -6.75 6.71
CA HIS A 22 8.11 -7.81 6.49
C HIS A 22 7.82 -9.05 7.34
N THR A 23 8.03 -10.23 6.75
CA THR A 23 7.78 -11.54 7.34
C THR A 23 9.06 -12.37 7.34
N ASP A 24 9.27 -13.10 8.43
CA ASP A 24 10.34 -14.12 8.54
C ASP A 24 9.87 -15.49 8.05
N CYS A 25 8.58 -15.62 7.67
CA CYS A 25 8.01 -16.85 7.16
C CYS A 25 8.61 -17.20 5.81
N THR A 26 9.26 -18.36 5.73
CA THR A 26 9.86 -18.89 4.50
C THR A 26 8.78 -19.36 3.52
N ASP A 27 9.14 -19.54 2.24
CA ASP A 27 8.18 -19.99 1.23
C ASP A 27 7.68 -21.42 1.52
N ASP A 28 8.52 -22.31 2.05
CA ASP A 28 8.13 -23.66 2.45
C ASP A 28 7.12 -23.67 3.61
N GLU A 29 7.34 -22.80 4.61
CA GLU A 29 6.40 -22.62 5.73
C GLU A 29 5.08 -22.05 5.23
N TYR A 30 5.16 -21.06 4.35
CA TYR A 30 4.00 -20.45 3.70
C TYR A 30 3.18 -21.49 2.92
N LEU A 31 3.82 -22.32 2.09
CA LEU A 31 3.13 -23.34 1.29
C LEU A 31 2.41 -24.37 2.16
N LYS A 32 3.04 -24.82 3.25
CA LYS A 32 2.39 -25.73 4.22
C LYS A 32 1.16 -25.10 4.86
N MET A 33 1.24 -23.81 5.19
CA MET A 33 0.13 -23.06 5.77
C MET A 33 -1.00 -22.82 4.76
N ALA A 34 -0.65 -22.43 3.54
CA ALA A 34 -1.59 -22.20 2.45
C ALA A 34 -2.38 -23.47 2.10
N GLU A 35 -1.71 -24.63 2.09
CA GLU A 35 -2.36 -25.92 1.86
C GLU A 35 -3.39 -26.24 2.96
N LYS A 36 -3.06 -25.97 4.24
CA LYS A 36 -4.02 -26.12 5.34
C LYS A 36 -5.25 -25.22 5.15
N ILE A 37 -5.06 -23.95 4.75
CA ILE A 37 -6.16 -22.99 4.50
C ILE A 37 -7.04 -23.47 3.35
N LYS A 38 -6.44 -23.96 2.26
CA LYS A 38 -7.15 -24.49 1.10
C LYS A 38 -7.99 -25.71 1.48
N GLN A 39 -7.44 -26.64 2.27
CA GLN A 39 -8.15 -27.83 2.76
C GLN A 39 -9.38 -27.51 3.61
N ILE A 40 -9.37 -26.41 4.36
CA ILE A 40 -10.52 -25.96 5.16
C ILE A 40 -11.42 -24.95 4.44
N ASN A 41 -11.13 -24.66 3.16
CA ASN A 41 -11.85 -23.70 2.32
C ASN A 41 -12.02 -22.31 2.95
N ARG A 42 -10.91 -21.73 3.44
CA ARG A 42 -10.88 -20.41 4.10
C ARG A 42 -10.04 -19.35 3.37
N CYS A 43 -9.68 -19.57 2.10
CA CYS A 43 -8.86 -18.64 1.33
C CYS A 43 -9.44 -17.21 1.34
N GLU A 44 -10.72 -17.06 0.98
CA GLU A 44 -11.38 -15.74 0.96
C GLU A 44 -11.46 -15.08 2.33
N SER A 45 -11.68 -15.87 3.39
CA SER A 45 -11.70 -15.33 4.75
C SER A 45 -10.32 -14.79 5.16
N VAL A 46 -9.23 -15.48 4.78
CA VAL A 46 -7.87 -15.01 5.05
C VAL A 46 -7.53 -13.81 4.19
N LYS A 47 -7.95 -13.79 2.92
CA LYS A 47 -7.80 -12.65 2.02
C LYS A 47 -8.46 -11.39 2.60
N GLY A 48 -9.75 -11.48 2.93
CA GLY A 48 -10.49 -10.38 3.55
C GLY A 48 -9.85 -9.92 4.86
N LEU A 49 -9.42 -10.85 5.72
CA LEU A 49 -8.72 -10.52 6.96
C LEU A 49 -7.44 -9.71 6.72
N VAL A 50 -6.58 -10.14 5.80
CA VAL A 50 -5.31 -9.45 5.50
C VAL A 50 -5.56 -8.06 4.91
N LEU A 51 -6.53 -7.91 4.01
CA LEU A 51 -6.85 -6.63 3.39
C LEU A 51 -7.53 -5.66 4.37
N GLU A 52 -8.59 -6.10 5.04
CA GLU A 52 -9.45 -5.25 5.87
C GLU A 52 -8.91 -5.04 7.28
N ALA A 53 -8.34 -6.06 7.92
CA ALA A 53 -7.83 -5.97 9.28
C ALA A 53 -6.33 -5.70 9.35
N GLY A 54 -5.59 -5.92 8.25
CA GLY A 54 -4.16 -5.64 8.16
C GLY A 54 -3.84 -4.37 7.37
N ILE A 55 -3.99 -4.47 6.04
CA ILE A 55 -3.53 -3.44 5.11
C ILE A 55 -4.27 -2.12 5.30
N MET A 56 -5.60 -2.14 5.40
CA MET A 56 -6.39 -0.91 5.51
C MET A 56 -6.07 -0.11 6.80
N PRO A 57 -6.00 -0.71 8.00
CA PRO A 57 -5.55 -0.02 9.21
C PRO A 57 -4.13 0.50 9.09
N TYR A 58 -3.21 -0.29 8.54
CA TYR A 58 -1.83 0.15 8.31
C TYR A 58 -1.79 1.37 7.38
N ALA A 59 -2.55 1.32 6.29
CA ALA A 59 -2.63 2.42 5.34
C ALA A 59 -3.11 3.71 6.01
N ARG A 60 -4.17 3.61 6.83
CA ARG A 60 -4.78 4.74 7.55
C ARG A 60 -3.88 5.31 8.65
N GLN A 61 -3.12 4.48 9.34
CA GLN A 61 -2.39 4.88 10.55
C GLN A 61 -0.92 5.21 10.27
N LYS A 62 -0.34 4.66 9.20
CA LYS A 62 1.09 4.78 8.89
C LYS A 62 1.32 5.41 7.53
N LEU A 63 0.79 4.78 6.47
CA LEU A 63 1.11 5.17 5.09
C LEU A 63 0.58 6.56 4.73
N ALA A 64 -0.71 6.81 4.93
CA ALA A 64 -1.31 8.10 4.58
C ALA A 64 -0.79 9.26 5.45
N PRO A 65 -0.64 9.11 6.78
CA PRO A 65 0.03 10.14 7.59
C PRO A 65 1.47 10.41 7.14
N ALA A 66 2.25 9.38 6.80
CA ALA A 66 3.62 9.56 6.31
C ALA A 66 3.65 10.32 4.98
N PHE A 67 2.74 10.01 4.05
CA PHE A 67 2.60 10.73 2.79
C PHE A 67 2.22 12.20 3.01
N TRP A 68 1.14 12.45 3.74
CA TRP A 68 0.62 13.80 3.97
C TRP A 68 1.50 14.66 4.88
N SER A 69 2.35 14.06 5.72
CA SER A 69 3.32 14.79 6.54
C SER A 69 4.34 15.59 5.72
N LYS A 70 4.49 15.28 4.43
CA LYS A 70 5.33 16.02 3.50
C LYS A 70 4.62 17.23 2.90
N PHE A 71 3.32 17.37 3.11
CA PHE A 71 2.53 18.46 2.55
C PHE A 71 2.43 19.62 3.55
N ILE A 72 3.56 20.23 3.88
CA ILE A 72 3.65 21.35 4.83
C ILE A 72 3.63 22.67 4.07
N ALA A 73 2.77 23.60 4.47
CA ALA A 73 2.67 24.91 3.83
C ALA A 73 4.05 25.59 3.72
N THR A 74 4.44 25.92 2.48
CA THR A 74 5.68 26.63 2.15
C THR A 74 5.40 27.71 1.12
N THR A 75 6.10 28.83 1.21
CA THR A 75 6.04 29.92 0.22
C THR A 75 7.00 29.70 -0.95
N SER A 76 7.92 28.75 -0.83
CA SER A 76 8.93 28.41 -1.84
C SER A 76 8.41 27.31 -2.76
N ALA A 77 8.22 27.62 -4.05
CA ALA A 77 7.74 26.65 -5.03
C ALA A 77 8.72 25.48 -5.20
N GLU A 78 10.04 25.74 -5.17
CA GLU A 78 11.08 24.69 -5.25
C GLU A 78 11.00 23.71 -4.09
N ASP A 79 10.73 24.22 -2.88
CA ASP A 79 10.55 23.36 -1.70
C ASP A 79 9.25 22.57 -1.79
N GLY A 80 8.17 23.19 -2.27
CA GLY A 80 6.90 22.49 -2.54
C GLY A 80 7.07 21.35 -3.54
N PHE A 81 7.79 21.58 -4.64
CA PHE A 81 8.10 20.54 -5.62
C PHE A 81 8.93 19.40 -5.03
N ARG A 82 9.99 19.73 -4.27
CA ARG A 82 10.84 18.72 -3.61
C ARG A 82 10.05 17.89 -2.62
N GLN A 83 9.21 18.53 -1.81
CA GLN A 83 8.33 17.88 -0.85
C GLN A 83 7.36 16.91 -1.54
N PHE A 84 6.69 17.35 -2.61
CA PHE A 84 5.81 16.52 -3.41
C PHE A 84 6.54 15.30 -3.97
N LYS A 85 7.68 15.51 -4.64
CA LYS A 85 8.50 14.43 -5.21
C LYS A 85 8.89 13.41 -4.14
N THR A 86 9.41 13.87 -2.99
CA THR A 86 9.78 12.99 -1.89
C THR A 86 8.57 12.22 -1.34
N ALA A 87 7.39 12.84 -1.26
CA ALA A 87 6.17 12.15 -0.81
C ALA A 87 5.80 11.00 -1.76
N VAL A 88 5.83 11.24 -3.07
CA VAL A 88 5.53 10.24 -4.10
C VAL A 88 6.58 9.13 -4.13
N ASP A 89 7.86 9.47 -4.10
CA ASP A 89 8.96 8.50 -4.09
C ASP A 89 8.86 7.57 -2.87
N ASN A 90 8.59 8.14 -1.68
CA ASN A 90 8.43 7.36 -0.45
C ASN A 90 7.18 6.47 -0.48
N LEU A 91 6.06 6.99 -1.01
CA LEU A 91 4.83 6.22 -1.18
C LEU A 91 5.06 5.03 -2.11
N TYR A 92 5.74 5.26 -3.23
CA TYR A 92 6.09 4.20 -4.18
C TYR A 92 6.99 3.14 -3.53
N SER A 93 8.09 3.56 -2.90
CA SER A 93 9.01 2.64 -2.21
C SER A 93 8.30 1.82 -1.14
N THR A 94 7.51 2.46 -0.28
CA THR A 94 6.76 1.75 0.78
C THR A 94 5.72 0.80 0.21
N SER A 95 5.10 1.15 -0.93
CA SER A 95 4.13 0.28 -1.59
C SER A 95 4.78 -0.96 -2.19
N LEU A 96 6.04 -0.89 -2.63
CA LEU A 96 6.78 -2.05 -3.13
C LEU A 96 7.01 -3.10 -2.04
N ASP A 97 7.17 -2.69 -0.78
CA ASP A 97 7.39 -3.61 0.34
C ASP A 97 6.19 -4.54 0.57
N PHE A 98 5.00 -4.19 0.12
CA PHE A 98 3.82 -5.06 0.19
C PHE A 98 3.83 -6.19 -0.85
N LEU A 99 4.60 -6.07 -1.94
CA LEU A 99 4.53 -7.01 -3.07
C LEU A 99 4.70 -8.49 -2.67
N PRO A 100 5.66 -8.88 -1.81
CA PRO A 100 5.79 -10.29 -1.40
C PRO A 100 4.52 -10.81 -0.71
N MET A 101 3.91 -9.99 0.12
CA MET A 101 2.68 -10.33 0.85
C MET A 101 1.47 -10.43 -0.10
N LEU A 102 1.34 -9.50 -1.04
CA LEU A 102 0.26 -9.53 -2.04
C LEU A 102 0.36 -10.77 -2.93
N LYS A 103 1.57 -11.16 -3.35
CA LYS A 103 1.81 -12.41 -4.10
C LYS A 103 1.41 -13.65 -3.30
N ARG A 104 1.70 -13.67 -2.01
CA ARG A 104 1.25 -14.74 -1.11
C ARG A 104 -0.28 -14.78 -1.08
N LEU A 105 -0.93 -13.65 -0.88
CA LEU A 105 -2.39 -13.58 -0.86
C LEU A 105 -3.04 -14.07 -2.17
N GLU A 106 -2.47 -13.69 -3.32
CA GLU A 106 -2.89 -14.14 -4.65
C GLU A 106 -2.75 -15.66 -4.82
N TYR A 107 -1.71 -16.27 -4.25
CA TYR A 107 -1.53 -17.73 -4.26
C TYR A 107 -2.66 -18.50 -3.53
N LEU A 108 -3.35 -17.88 -2.57
CA LEU A 108 -4.48 -18.51 -1.88
C LEU A 108 -5.72 -18.62 -2.79
N SER A 109 -5.89 -17.71 -3.75
CA SER A 109 -7.07 -17.65 -4.63
C SER A 109 -6.67 -17.49 -6.12
N PRO A 110 -6.00 -18.49 -6.73
CA PRO A 110 -5.52 -18.40 -8.12
C PRO A 110 -6.63 -18.47 -9.17
N ASN A 111 -7.86 -18.88 -8.79
CA ASN A 111 -8.95 -19.13 -9.72
C ASN A 111 -9.94 -17.96 -9.85
N ASP A 112 -9.79 -16.89 -9.05
CA ASP A 112 -10.66 -15.72 -9.15
C ASP A 112 -10.10 -14.72 -10.17
N THR A 113 -10.56 -14.86 -11.42
CA THR A 113 -10.24 -13.95 -12.52
C THR A 113 -10.78 -12.52 -12.31
N SER A 114 -11.59 -12.30 -11.27
CA SER A 114 -12.28 -11.03 -11.00
C SER A 114 -11.61 -10.17 -9.93
N GLU A 115 -10.79 -10.75 -9.03
CA GLU A 115 -10.28 -10.06 -7.86
C GLU A 115 -8.75 -10.01 -7.83
N ASN A 116 -8.21 -9.08 -8.61
CA ASN A 116 -6.78 -8.79 -8.60
C ASN A 116 -6.41 -8.15 -7.24
N VAL A 117 -5.77 -8.93 -6.37
CA VAL A 117 -5.27 -8.49 -5.04
C VAL A 117 -4.48 -7.19 -5.12
N LEU A 118 -3.68 -7.00 -6.17
CA LEU A 118 -2.91 -5.77 -6.38
C LEU A 118 -3.84 -4.59 -6.73
N ALA A 119 -4.92 -4.81 -7.48
CA ALA A 119 -5.91 -3.79 -7.76
C ALA A 119 -6.67 -3.37 -6.48
N GLU A 120 -7.06 -4.32 -5.64
CA GLU A 120 -7.68 -4.03 -4.34
C GLU A 120 -6.74 -3.27 -3.40
N PHE A 121 -5.46 -3.67 -3.32
CA PHE A 121 -4.45 -2.93 -2.59
C PHE A 121 -4.33 -1.48 -3.08
N LYS A 122 -4.23 -1.28 -4.40
CA LYS A 122 -4.18 0.07 -5.01
C LYS A 122 -5.43 0.88 -4.68
N LEU A 123 -6.60 0.24 -4.68
CA LEU A 123 -7.87 0.88 -4.32
C LEU A 123 -7.86 1.31 -2.85
N ILE A 124 -7.42 0.44 -1.93
CA ILE A 124 -7.31 0.75 -0.50
C ILE A 124 -6.38 1.94 -0.28
N VAL A 125 -5.19 1.94 -0.91
CA VAL A 125 -4.22 3.04 -0.79
C VAL A 125 -4.84 4.34 -1.32
N ARG A 126 -5.40 4.33 -2.53
CA ARG A 126 -6.02 5.51 -3.14
C ARG A 126 -7.17 6.06 -2.30
N ALA A 127 -8.10 5.19 -1.89
CA ALA A 127 -9.24 5.57 -1.08
C ALA A 127 -8.80 6.15 0.27
N THR A 128 -7.77 5.55 0.88
CA THR A 128 -7.23 6.02 2.16
C THR A 128 -6.61 7.40 2.03
N LEU A 129 -5.76 7.61 1.02
CA LEU A 129 -5.13 8.92 0.77
C LEU A 129 -6.19 10.01 0.53
N LEU A 130 -7.20 9.72 -0.29
CA LEU A 130 -8.30 10.65 -0.55
C LEU A 130 -9.16 10.94 0.69
N SER A 131 -9.40 9.93 1.54
CA SER A 131 -10.21 10.09 2.75
C SER A 131 -9.51 10.90 3.86
N GLN A 132 -8.18 11.01 3.80
CA GLN A 132 -7.35 11.70 4.79
C GLN A 132 -6.68 12.95 4.21
N LEU A 133 -7.30 13.55 3.20
CA LEU A 133 -6.80 14.73 2.51
C LEU A 133 -6.66 15.93 3.48
N PRO A 134 -5.46 16.53 3.64
CA PRO A 134 -5.31 17.70 4.48
C PRO A 134 -5.95 18.94 3.83
N LEU A 135 -6.44 19.87 4.66
CA LEU A 135 -7.14 21.08 4.19
C LEU A 135 -6.32 21.95 3.23
N ALA A 136 -4.99 21.96 3.37
CA ALA A 136 -4.07 22.78 2.56
C ALA A 136 -3.22 21.95 1.57
N HIS A 137 -3.71 20.75 1.18
CA HIS A 137 -3.00 19.88 0.24
C HIS A 137 -2.84 20.51 -1.17
N ASP A 138 -3.79 21.35 -1.55
CA ASP A 138 -3.93 22.02 -2.83
C ASP A 138 -2.75 22.95 -3.13
N ILE A 139 -2.24 23.66 -2.13
CA ILE A 139 -1.11 24.60 -2.28
C ILE A 139 0.12 23.91 -2.87
N ILE A 140 0.46 22.72 -2.37
CA ILE A 140 1.68 22.01 -2.78
C ILE A 140 1.47 21.28 -4.11
N ILE A 141 0.26 20.77 -4.36
CA ILE A 141 -0.11 20.22 -5.67
C ILE A 141 -0.02 21.31 -6.74
N GLU A 142 -0.54 22.51 -6.46
CA GLU A 142 -0.47 23.66 -7.37
C GLU A 142 0.98 24.08 -7.62
N GLN A 143 1.82 24.15 -6.59
CA GLN A 143 3.25 24.46 -6.72
C GLN A 143 3.99 23.42 -7.59
N PHE A 144 3.70 22.13 -7.39
CA PHE A 144 4.25 21.07 -8.24
C PHE A 144 3.85 21.25 -9.71
N TYR A 145 2.56 21.45 -9.99
CA TYR A 145 2.09 21.61 -11.36
C TYR A 145 2.62 22.88 -12.02
N LYS A 146 2.75 24.00 -11.28
CA LYS A 146 3.35 25.24 -11.80
C LYS A 146 4.80 25.01 -12.26
N ILE A 147 5.61 24.33 -11.47
CA ILE A 147 7.00 24.04 -11.84
C ILE A 147 7.05 23.02 -12.98
N ALA A 148 6.29 21.94 -12.91
CA ALA A 148 6.27 20.91 -13.96
C ALA A 148 5.84 21.49 -15.32
N LEU A 149 4.82 22.35 -15.31
CA LEU A 149 4.34 23.04 -16.50
C LEU A 149 5.39 24.02 -17.04
N ASN A 150 6.03 24.80 -16.18
CA ASN A 150 7.13 25.70 -16.59
C ASN A 150 8.31 24.93 -17.18
N VAL A 151 8.68 23.78 -16.62
CA VAL A 151 9.71 22.92 -17.21
C VAL A 151 9.25 22.44 -18.58
N PHE A 152 8.05 21.87 -18.69
CA PHE A 152 7.49 21.39 -19.96
C PHE A 152 7.51 22.47 -21.04
N CYS A 153 6.94 23.65 -20.75
CA CYS A 153 6.87 24.77 -21.70
C CYS A 153 8.24 25.36 -22.09
N ASN A 154 9.24 25.30 -21.21
CA ASN A 154 10.59 25.79 -21.50
C ASN A 154 11.51 24.70 -22.08
N THR A 155 11.10 23.43 -22.04
CA THR A 155 11.79 22.31 -22.72
C THR A 155 11.27 22.06 -24.13
N ASP A 156 10.16 22.68 -24.54
CA ASP A 156 9.80 22.80 -25.95
C ASP A 156 10.75 23.81 -26.58
N PRO A 157 11.70 23.39 -27.44
CA PRO A 157 12.45 24.35 -28.23
C PRO A 157 11.42 24.99 -29.16
N SER A 158 11.27 26.31 -29.06
CA SER A 158 10.70 27.07 -30.16
C SER A 158 11.50 26.70 -31.42
N ASN A 159 10.82 26.14 -32.43
CA ASN A 159 11.39 25.71 -33.72
C ASN A 159 12.51 26.61 -34.25
#